data_AF-A0A964XSK8-F1
#
_entry.id   AF-A0A964XSK8-F1
#
_cell.length_a   1.000
_cell.length_b   1.000
_cell.length_c   1.000
_cell.angle_alpha   90.00
_cell.angle_beta   90.00
_cell.angle_gamma   90.00
#
_symmetry.space_group_name_H-M   'P 1'
#
loop_
_entity.id
_entity.type
_entity.pdbx_description
1 polymer ?
#
loop_
_entity_poly.entity_id
_entity_poly.type
_entity_poly.pdbx_seq_one_letter_code
_entity_poly.pdbx_strand_id
1 'polypeptide(L)'
;MLDSIYQLALEKKELTILVMGTAQLSVDSLSFEINEWAKKNHASVMIEKFFVGDAFELLENGQIDLHDALIIDAVKKNQQTDLIVFTQFSMASAYKGSKEVSSVPIFSAPIIAVQTLQARIIHER
;
A
#
# COMPACT_ATOMS: atom_id res chain seq x y z
N MET A 1 -4.30 5.22 8.15
CA MET A 1 -3.54 4.04 7.67
C MET A 1 -2.70 3.48 8.80
N LEU A 2 -1.80 4.27 9.40
CA LEU A 2 -0.98 3.84 10.53
C LEU A 2 -1.82 3.30 11.70
N ASP A 3 -2.97 3.91 12.01
CA ASP A 3 -3.89 3.37 13.02
C ASP A 3 -4.44 1.98 12.66
N SER A 4 -4.73 1.74 11.38
CA SER A 4 -5.19 0.42 10.90
C SER A 4 -4.06 -0.61 10.96
N ILE A 5 -2.83 -0.19 10.65
CA ILE A 5 -1.62 -1.01 10.83
C ILE A 5 -1.42 -1.33 12.32
N TYR A 6 -1.69 -0.38 13.22
CA TYR A 6 -1.62 -0.58 14.66
C TYR A 6 -2.56 -1.67 15.15
N GLN A 7 -3.83 -1.63 14.72
CA GLN A 7 -4.80 -2.66 15.11
C GLN A 7 -4.34 -4.05 14.67
N LEU A 8 -3.85 -4.18 13.43
CA LEU A 8 -3.29 -5.45 12.93
C LEU A 8 -2.05 -5.89 13.72
N ALA A 9 -1.19 -4.95 14.11
CA ALA A 9 0.01 -5.23 14.89
C ALA A 9 -0.30 -5.62 16.35
N LEU A 10 -1.45 -5.22 16.91
CA LEU A 10 -1.88 -5.66 18.25
C LEU A 10 -2.37 -7.13 18.25
N GLU A 11 -2.93 -7.58 17.13
CA GLU A 11 -3.47 -8.94 16.98
C GLU A 11 -2.37 -9.97 16.65
N LYS A 12 -1.21 -9.52 16.19
CA LYS A 12 -0.09 -10.38 15.77
C LYS A 12 1.15 -10.16 16.62
N LYS A 13 1.91 -11.24 16.82
CA LYS A 13 3.21 -11.18 17.50
C LYS A 13 4.25 -10.42 16.66
N GLU A 14 4.17 -10.57 15.34
CA GLU A 14 5.00 -9.93 14.34
C GLU A 14 4.14 -9.72 13.09
N LEU A 15 4.18 -8.50 12.53
CA LEU A 15 3.40 -8.12 11.35
C LEU A 15 4.35 -7.96 10.15
N THR A 16 4.13 -8.73 9.10
CA THR A 16 4.84 -8.59 7.83
C THR A 16 4.04 -7.69 6.89
N ILE A 17 4.69 -6.67 6.32
CA ILE A 17 4.05 -5.70 5.42
C ILE A 17 4.85 -5.62 4.12
N LEU A 18 4.18 -5.84 3.00
CA LEU A 18 4.72 -5.55 1.68
C LEU A 18 4.35 -4.13 1.25
N VAL A 19 5.35 -3.24 1.16
CA VAL A 19 5.19 -1.89 0.61
C VAL A 19 5.46 -1.94 -0.89
N MET A 20 4.42 -1.70 -1.68
CA MET A 20 4.43 -1.83 -3.13
C MET A 20 4.24 -0.48 -3.83
N GLY A 21 5.02 -0.23 -4.88
CA GLY A 21 4.96 1.01 -5.64
C GLY A 21 5.47 0.89 -7.07
N THR A 22 5.10 1.87 -7.88
CA THR A 22 5.58 2.05 -9.26
C THR A 22 6.64 3.15 -9.36
N ALA A 23 7.08 3.74 -8.25
CA ALA A 23 8.36 4.47 -8.16
C ALA A 23 9.12 4.10 -6.88
N GLN A 24 10.41 3.82 -7.04
CA GLN A 24 11.28 3.34 -5.97
C GLN A 24 11.33 4.28 -4.76
N LEU A 25 11.46 5.60 -4.99
CA LEU A 25 11.51 6.59 -3.91
C LEU A 25 10.25 6.60 -3.04
N SER A 26 9.08 6.34 -3.63
CA SER A 26 7.81 6.27 -2.89
C SER A 26 7.75 5.01 -2.03
N VAL A 27 8.26 3.87 -2.52
CA VAL A 27 8.40 2.64 -1.74
C VAL A 27 9.33 2.87 -0.55
N ASP A 28 10.50 3.47 -0.79
CA ASP A 28 11.49 3.73 0.25
C ASP A 28 10.98 4.71 1.31
N SER A 29 10.34 5.80 0.87
CA SER A 29 9.81 6.82 1.78
C SER A 29 8.69 6.28 2.68
N LEU A 30 7.72 5.55 2.12
CA LEU A 30 6.62 5.01 2.93
C LEU A 30 7.10 3.87 3.84
N SER A 31 8.04 3.06 3.37
CA SER A 31 8.68 2.04 4.22
C SER A 31 9.39 2.66 5.41
N PHE A 32 10.10 3.77 5.19
CA PHE A 32 10.76 4.50 6.27
C PHE A 32 9.74 5.05 7.28
N GLU A 33 8.65 5.65 6.80
CA GLU A 33 7.59 6.18 7.66
C GLU A 33 6.95 5.08 8.53
N ILE A 34 6.59 3.93 7.94
CA ILE A 34 6.02 2.79 8.67
C ILE A 34 7.02 2.26 9.70
N ASN A 35 8.31 2.17 9.36
CA ASN A 35 9.34 1.70 10.29
C ASN A 35 9.54 2.66 11.48
N GLU A 36 9.61 3.96 11.21
CA GLU A 36 9.71 4.98 12.27
C GLU A 36 8.48 4.96 13.18
N TRP A 37 7.29 4.78 12.60
CA TRP A 37 6.07 4.59 13.35
C TRP A 37 6.13 3.30 14.20
N ALA A 38 6.57 2.17 13.64
CA ALA A 38 6.66 0.90 14.37
C ALA A 38 7.60 0.98 15.57
N LYS A 39 8.78 1.61 15.39
CA LYS A 39 9.73 1.89 16.49
C LYS A 39 9.11 2.73 17.60
N LYS A 40 8.42 3.82 17.25
CA LYS A 40 7.77 4.70 18.22
C LYS A 40 6.67 4.00 19.02
N ASN A 41 6.00 3.00 18.43
CA ASN A 41 4.89 2.29 19.04
C ASN A 41 5.28 0.91 19.61
N HIS A 42 6.58 0.58 19.64
CA HIS A 42 7.09 -0.74 20.08
C HIS A 42 6.42 -1.93 19.37
N ALA A 43 6.00 -1.74 18.12
CA ALA A 43 5.37 -2.78 17.31
C ALA A 43 6.44 -3.58 16.55
N SER A 44 6.31 -4.90 16.51
CA SER A 44 7.17 -5.77 15.71
C SER A 44 6.65 -5.82 14.27
N VAL A 45 7.29 -5.04 13.39
CA VAL A 45 6.90 -4.92 11.98
C VAL A 45 8.10 -5.26 11.08
N MET A 46 7.95 -6.24 10.20
CA MET A 46 8.89 -6.55 9.12
C MET A 46 8.37 -5.93 7.83
N ILE A 47 9.21 -5.13 7.15
CA ILE A 47 8.84 -4.46 5.90
C ILE A 47 9.58 -5.10 4.73
N GLU A 48 8.81 -5.63 3.80
CA GLU A 48 9.26 -6.03 2.48
C GLU A 48 8.95 -4.92 1.47
N LYS A 49 9.86 -4.68 0.53
CA LYS A 49 9.73 -3.62 -0.48
C LYS A 49 9.56 -4.26 -1.85
N PHE A 50 8.55 -3.83 -2.60
CA PHE A 50 8.33 -4.30 -3.96
C PHE A 50 8.14 -3.15 -4.94
N PHE A 51 9.04 -3.05 -5.90
CA PHE A 51 8.93 -2.11 -7.01
C PHE A 51 8.36 -2.82 -8.23
N VAL A 52 7.19 -2.38 -8.68
CA VAL A 52 6.56 -2.84 -9.92
C VAL A 52 7.19 -2.07 -11.08
N GLY A 53 8.25 -2.63 -11.66
CA GLY A 53 8.94 -2.06 -12.82
C GLY A 53 8.00 -1.83 -14.00
N ASP A 54 8.36 -0.86 -14.85
CA ASP A 54 7.68 -0.46 -16.10
C ASP A 54 6.25 0.06 -15.95
N ALA A 55 5.56 -0.22 -14.84
CA ALA A 55 4.17 0.18 -14.64
C ALA A 55 3.98 1.69 -14.77
N PHE A 56 4.82 2.49 -14.13
CA PHE A 56 4.70 3.96 -14.20
C PHE A 56 4.93 4.49 -15.61
N GLU A 57 5.88 3.93 -16.37
CA GLU A 57 6.11 4.30 -17.77
C GLU A 57 4.92 3.95 -18.66
N LEU A 58 4.29 2.78 -18.44
CA LEU A 58 3.05 2.41 -19.15
C LEU A 58 1.95 3.43 -18.89
N LEU A 59 1.82 3.90 -17.64
CA LEU A 59 0.87 4.95 -17.29
C LEU A 59 1.18 6.28 -17.99
N GLU A 60 2.45 6.70 -18.02
CA GLU A 60 2.88 7.92 -18.74
C GLU A 60 2.55 7.85 -20.24
N ASN A 61 2.58 6.65 -20.83
CA ASN A 61 2.20 6.39 -22.21
C ASN A 61 0.67 6.20 -22.42
N GLY A 62 -0.14 6.41 -21.38
CA GLY A 62 -1.61 6.27 -21.44
C GLY A 62 -2.11 4.81 -21.45
N GLN A 63 -1.23 3.84 -21.18
CA GLN A 63 -1.54 2.41 -21.20
C GLN A 63 -2.02 1.92 -19.82
N ILE A 64 -3.14 2.49 -19.35
CA ILE A 64 -3.67 2.27 -17.99
C ILE A 64 -3.97 0.78 -17.74
N ASP A 65 -4.58 0.08 -18.70
CA ASP A 65 -4.91 -1.34 -18.53
C ASP A 65 -3.66 -2.22 -18.32
N LEU A 66 -2.56 -1.90 -19.02
CA LEU A 66 -1.30 -2.61 -18.86
C LEU A 66 -0.60 -2.25 -17.55
N HIS A 67 -0.62 -0.97 -17.17
CA HIS A 67 -0.17 -0.52 -15.85
C HIS A 67 -0.89 -1.27 -14.73
N ASP A 68 -2.22 -1.33 -14.78
CA ASP A 68 -3.04 -1.99 -13.77
C ASP A 68 -2.78 -3.50 -13.75
N ALA A 69 -2.63 -4.14 -14.91
CA ALA A 69 -2.32 -5.56 -15.02
C ALA A 69 -0.99 -5.92 -14.34
N LEU A 70 0.06 -5.10 -14.47
CA LEU A 70 1.34 -5.34 -13.80
C LEU A 70 1.21 -5.27 -12.28
N ILE A 71 0.45 -4.31 -11.76
CA ILE A 71 0.21 -4.19 -10.31
C ILE A 71 -0.59 -5.39 -9.80
N ILE A 72 -1.65 -5.78 -10.50
CA ILE A 72 -2.50 -6.92 -10.12
C ILE A 72 -1.68 -8.23 -10.13
N ASP A 73 -0.83 -8.43 -11.14
CA ASP A 73 0.06 -9.59 -11.21
C ASP A 73 1.10 -9.60 -10.07
N ALA A 74 1.69 -8.44 -9.76
CA ALA A 74 2.59 -8.30 -8.61
C ALA A 74 1.88 -8.63 -7.29
N VAL A 75 0.63 -8.20 -7.10
CA VAL A 75 -0.17 -8.58 -5.94
C VAL A 75 -0.35 -10.09 -5.88
N LYS A 76 -0.84 -10.74 -6.96
CA LYS A 76 -1.03 -12.21 -7.00
C LYS A 76 0.21 -13.00 -6.59
N LYS A 77 1.40 -12.52 -6.97
CA LYS A 77 2.67 -13.18 -6.69
C LYS A 77 3.18 -12.99 -5.26
N ASN A 78 2.80 -11.89 -4.60
CA ASN A 78 3.32 -11.52 -3.28
C ASN A 78 2.23 -11.62 -2.21
N GLN A 79 1.84 -12.85 -1.89
CA GLN A 79 0.78 -13.16 -0.92
C GLN A 79 1.33 -13.68 0.43
N GLN A 80 2.65 -13.88 0.54
CA GLN A 80 3.33 -14.34 1.75
C GLN A 80 3.63 -13.18 2.72
N THR A 81 2.62 -12.37 3.00
CA THR A 81 2.70 -11.21 3.90
C THR A 81 1.38 -11.08 4.66
N ASP A 82 1.31 -10.26 5.70
CA ASP A 82 0.06 -10.02 6.41
C ASP A 82 -0.74 -8.86 5.81
N LEU A 83 -0.06 -7.95 5.10
CA LEU A 83 -0.66 -6.73 4.53
C LEU A 83 0.14 -6.25 3.32
N ILE A 84 -0.56 -5.84 2.26
CA ILE A 84 0.03 -5.10 1.14
C ILE A 84 -0.36 -3.62 1.25
N VAL A 85 0.62 -2.72 1.08
CA VAL A 85 0.41 -1.26 1.10
C VAL A 85 0.84 -0.65 -0.23
N PHE A 86 -0.10 -0.03 -0.94
CA PHE A 86 0.18 0.77 -2.14
C PHE A 86 0.64 2.18 -1.78
N THR A 87 1.70 2.62 -2.43
CA THR A 87 2.42 3.86 -2.09
C THR A 87 1.90 5.11 -2.80
N GLN A 88 1.29 4.99 -3.98
CA GLN A 88 1.09 6.13 -4.90
C GLN A 88 -0.32 6.21 -5.49
N PHE A 89 -0.77 7.43 -5.82
CA PHE A 89 -2.08 7.71 -6.44
C PHE A 89 -2.30 6.97 -7.77
N SER A 90 -1.25 6.79 -8.57
CA SER A 90 -1.30 6.04 -9.84
C SER A 90 -1.89 4.64 -9.66
N MET A 91 -1.66 4.01 -8.51
CA MET A 91 -2.13 2.65 -8.22
C MET A 91 -3.59 2.56 -7.80
N ALA A 92 -4.30 3.70 -7.69
CA ALA A 92 -5.70 3.71 -7.23
C ALA A 92 -6.65 3.02 -8.22
N SER A 93 -6.39 3.11 -9.53
CA SER A 93 -7.16 2.40 -10.57
C SER A 93 -7.08 0.88 -10.40
N ALA A 94 -5.86 0.37 -10.15
CA ALA A 94 -5.61 -1.05 -9.94
C ALA A 94 -6.16 -1.60 -8.60
N TYR A 95 -6.58 -0.74 -7.67
CA TYR A 95 -6.95 -1.14 -6.31
C TYR A 95 -8.10 -2.15 -6.26
N LYS A 96 -9.15 -1.94 -7.08
CA LYS A 96 -10.30 -2.85 -7.10
C LYS A 96 -9.90 -4.23 -7.61
N GLY A 97 -9.25 -4.30 -8.77
CA GLY A 97 -8.78 -5.58 -9.35
C GLY A 97 -7.75 -6.28 -8.47
N SER A 98 -6.90 -5.53 -7.78
CA SER A 98 -5.92 -6.07 -6.83
C SER A 98 -6.60 -6.72 -5.62
N LYS A 99 -7.67 -6.13 -5.10
CA LYS A 99 -8.44 -6.72 -3.99
C LYS A 99 -9.16 -8.00 -4.38
N GLU A 100 -9.63 -8.12 -5.61
CA GLU A 100 -10.32 -9.32 -6.10
C GLU A 100 -9.39 -10.55 -6.17
N VAL A 101 -8.07 -10.32 -6.29
CA VAL A 101 -7.07 -11.39 -6.48
C VAL A 101 -6.19 -11.62 -5.26
N SER A 102 -6.30 -10.78 -4.23
CA SER A 102 -5.50 -10.86 -3.02
C SER A 102 -6.22 -11.67 -1.94
N SER A 103 -5.47 -12.55 -1.29
CA SER A 103 -5.87 -13.27 -0.09
C SER A 103 -5.60 -12.49 1.20
N VAL A 104 -4.77 -11.44 1.11
CA VAL A 104 -4.38 -10.57 2.23
C VAL A 104 -4.99 -9.18 2.05
N PRO A 105 -5.20 -8.42 3.14
CA PRO A 105 -5.70 -7.05 3.03
C PRO A 105 -4.77 -6.18 2.18
N ILE A 106 -5.38 -5.25 1.45
CA ILE A 106 -4.65 -4.22 0.70
C ILE A 106 -5.07 -2.85 1.22
N PHE A 107 -4.11 -2.09 1.71
CA PHE A 107 -4.25 -0.68 2.01
C PHE A 107 -3.65 0.15 0.87
N SER A 108 -4.30 1.26 0.58
CA SER A 108 -3.79 2.23 -0.38
C SER A 108 -3.62 3.56 0.33
N ALA A 109 -2.37 4.01 0.45
CA ALA A 109 -2.02 5.30 1.04
C ALA A 109 -2.86 6.46 0.50
N PRO A 110 -2.97 6.66 -0.83
CA PRO A 110 -3.78 7.74 -1.37
C PRO A 110 -5.27 7.60 -1.07
N ILE A 111 -5.85 6.39 -1.13
CA ILE A 111 -7.28 6.18 -0.85
C ILE A 111 -7.58 6.51 0.61
N ILE A 112 -6.74 6.02 1.54
CA ILE A 112 -6.92 6.27 2.97
C ILE A 112 -6.70 7.76 3.29
N ALA A 113 -5.75 8.42 2.62
CA ALA A 113 -5.55 9.86 2.77
C ALA A 113 -6.79 10.66 2.35
N VAL A 114 -7.36 10.35 1.18
CA VAL A 114 -8.60 11.00 0.69
C VAL A 114 -9.77 10.76 1.65
N GLN A 115 -9.97 9.52 2.12
CA GLN A 115 -11.01 9.19 3.09
C GLN A 115 -10.84 9.96 4.40
N THR A 116 -9.60 10.09 4.89
CA THR A 116 -9.28 10.83 6.12
C THR A 116 -9.59 12.32 5.94
N LEU A 117 -9.23 12.91 4.79
CA LEU A 117 -9.52 14.31 4.47
C LEU A 117 -11.04 14.55 4.37
N GLN A 118 -11.77 13.67 3.67
CA GLN A 118 -13.22 13.77 3.55
C GLN A 118 -13.91 13.73 4.92
N ALA A 119 -13.50 12.81 5.80
CA ALA A 119 -14.06 12.70 7.14
C ALA A 119 -13.87 14.01 7.93
N ARG A 120 -12.68 14.63 7.86
CA ARG A 120 -12.39 15.91 8.53
C ARG A 120 -13.21 17.06 7.98
N ILE A 121 -13.29 17.20 6.65
CA ILE A 121 -14.06 18.26 6.00
C ILE A 121 -15.55 18.17 6.34
N ILE A 122 -16.11 16.95 6.43
CA ILE A 122 -17.53 16.75 6.74
C ILE A 122 -17.82 17.02 8.23
N HIS A 123 -16.90 16.69 9.15
CA HIS A 123 -17.08 16.90 10.59
C HIS A 123 -16.76 18.35 11.05
N GLU A 124 -16.11 19.15 10.20
CA GLU A 124 -15.88 20.59 10.44
C GLU A 124 -17.03 21.48 9.94
N ARG A 125 -18.15 20.89 9.49
CA ARG A 125 -19.41 21.58 9.17
C ARG A 125 -20.46 21.35 10.25
#